data_AF-A0A960ISE1-F1
#
_entry.id   AF-A0A960ISE1-F1
#
_cell.length_a   1.000
_cell.length_b   1.000
_cell.length_c   1.000
_cell.angle_alpha   90.00
_cell.angle_beta   90.00
_cell.angle_gamma   90.00
#
_symmetry.space_group_name_H-M   'P 1'
#
loop_
_entity.id
_entity.type
_entity.pdbx_description
1 polymer ?
#
loop_
_entity_poly.entity_id
_entity_poly.type
_entity_poly.pdbx_seq_one_letter_code
_entity_poly.pdbx_strand_id
1 'polypeptide(L)'
;MDPRAGSEAEDEAIQRIEYTVRPGDNFWEVARRRVRLAVGAEPSEEQVRDYWLELVAINESRLVEPGNPDLLLPGQTLRLPA
;
A
#
# COMPACT_ATOMS: atom_id res chain seq x y z
N MET A 1 -17.64 5.84 29.57
CA MET A 1 -18.22 5.98 28.22
C MET A 1 -17.15 6.65 27.39
N ASP A 2 -16.21 5.85 26.90
CA ASP A 2 -15.01 6.31 26.20
C ASP A 2 -15.32 6.45 24.70
N PRO A 3 -15.24 7.65 24.10
CA PRO A 3 -15.66 7.86 22.72
C PRO A 3 -14.48 7.78 21.71
N ARG A 4 -13.46 6.94 21.93
CA ARG A 4 -12.28 6.88 21.03
C ARG A 4 -11.99 5.52 20.35
N ALA A 5 -12.87 4.53 20.48
CA ALA A 5 -12.65 3.20 19.88
C ALA A 5 -12.87 3.14 18.34
N GLY A 6 -13.22 4.25 17.69
CA GLY A 6 -13.44 4.29 16.23
C GLY A 6 -12.16 4.37 15.39
N SER A 7 -11.15 5.16 15.83
CA SER A 7 -9.95 5.42 15.03
C SER A 7 -9.05 4.20 14.92
N GLU A 8 -8.72 3.52 16.02
CA GLU A 8 -7.81 2.35 15.99
C GLU A 8 -8.37 1.17 15.19
N ALA A 9 -9.69 0.96 15.19
CA ALA A 9 -10.31 -0.13 14.43
C ALA A 9 -10.37 0.16 12.92
N GLU A 10 -10.56 1.44 12.53
CA GLU A 10 -10.43 1.87 11.13
C GLU A 10 -8.97 1.81 10.72
N ASP A 11 -8.02 2.38 11.48
CA ASP A 11 -6.58 2.31 11.21
C ASP A 11 -6.07 0.86 11.09
N GLU A 12 -6.54 -0.07 11.93
CA GLU A 12 -6.19 -1.50 11.81
C GLU A 12 -6.86 -2.21 10.62
N ALA A 13 -8.11 -1.87 10.30
CA ALA A 13 -8.81 -2.42 9.14
C ALA A 13 -8.19 -1.91 7.83
N ILE A 14 -7.75 -0.64 7.84
CA ILE A 14 -7.02 0.03 6.77
C ILE A 14 -5.67 -0.67 6.51
N GLN A 15 -5.01 -1.19 7.55
CA GLN A 15 -3.69 -1.84 7.48
C GLN A 15 -3.71 -3.36 7.27
N ARG A 16 -4.88 -4.01 7.21
CA ARG A 16 -4.97 -5.50 7.18
C ARG A 16 -4.93 -6.12 5.79
N ILE A 17 -5.01 -5.35 4.72
CA ILE A 17 -4.94 -5.92 3.38
C ILE A 17 -3.47 -6.19 3.05
N GLU A 18 -3.09 -7.47 3.07
CA GLU A 18 -1.77 -7.92 2.67
C GLU A 18 -1.74 -8.30 1.18
N TYR A 19 -0.67 -7.91 0.50
CA TYR A 19 -0.41 -8.22 -0.89
C TYR A 19 0.91 -8.96 -1.04
N THR A 20 0.88 -10.13 -1.67
CA THR A 20 2.09 -10.85 -2.03
C THR A 20 2.60 -10.40 -3.39
N VAL A 21 3.81 -9.84 -3.42
CA VAL A 21 4.52 -9.41 -4.62
C VAL A 21 4.68 -10.58 -5.59
N ARG A 22 4.29 -10.38 -6.83
CA ARG A 22 4.46 -11.33 -7.93
C ARG A 22 5.70 -10.97 -8.75
N PRO A 23 6.26 -11.92 -9.52
CA PRO A 23 7.33 -11.63 -10.46
C PRO A 23 6.95 -10.50 -11.43
N GLY A 24 7.76 -9.44 -11.44
CA GLY A 24 7.56 -8.26 -12.28
C GLY A 24 6.69 -7.15 -11.67
N ASP A 25 6.17 -7.34 -10.45
CA ASP A 25 5.49 -6.26 -9.73
C ASP A 25 6.48 -5.19 -9.29
N ASN A 26 6.01 -3.95 -9.31
CA ASN A 26 6.66 -2.81 -8.68
C ASN A 26 5.61 -2.06 -7.86
N PHE A 27 6.04 -1.22 -6.91
CA PHE A 27 5.12 -0.46 -6.06
C PHE A 27 4.14 0.42 -6.88
N TRP A 28 4.59 0.98 -8.00
CA TRP A 28 3.77 1.87 -8.82
C TRP A 28 2.56 1.15 -9.44
N GLU A 29 2.77 -0.01 -10.05
CA GLU A 29 1.69 -0.80 -10.66
C GLU A 29 0.75 -1.40 -9.61
N VAL A 30 1.29 -1.76 -8.43
CA VAL A 30 0.47 -2.18 -7.28
C VAL A 30 -0.42 -1.02 -6.80
N ALA A 31 0.17 0.17 -6.61
CA ALA A 31 -0.56 1.37 -6.24
C ALA A 31 -1.63 1.73 -7.27
N ARG A 32 -1.27 1.77 -8.56
CA ARG A 32 -2.18 2.07 -9.67
C ARG A 32 -3.36 1.13 -9.71
N ARG A 33 -3.11 -0.18 -9.61
CA ARG A 33 -4.19 -1.18 -9.59
C ARG A 33 -5.12 -0.95 -8.41
N ARG A 34 -4.59 -0.61 -7.24
CA ARG A 34 -5.37 -0.41 -6.03
C ARG A 34 -6.21 0.87 -6.07
N VAL A 35 -5.63 1.98 -6.53
CA VAL A 35 -6.35 3.25 -6.75
C VAL A 35 -7.45 3.06 -7.80
N ARG A 36 -7.15 2.38 -8.91
CA ARG A 36 -8.14 2.06 -9.93
C ARG A 36 -9.34 1.28 -9.38
N LEU A 37 -9.09 0.32 -8.48
CA LEU A 37 -10.14 -0.45 -7.82
C LEU A 37 -10.98 0.42 -6.88
N ALA A 38 -10.35 1.39 -6.18
CA ALA A 38 -11.04 2.28 -5.25
C ALA A 38 -11.90 3.33 -5.98
N VAL A 39 -11.36 3.93 -7.04
CA VAL A 39 -12.05 4.98 -7.82
C VAL A 39 -13.02 4.40 -8.85
N GLY A 40 -12.80 3.16 -9.29
CA GLY A 40 -13.61 2.50 -10.33
C GLY A 40 -13.38 3.03 -11.74
N ALA A 41 -12.35 3.85 -11.96
CA ALA A 41 -11.96 4.42 -13.24
C ALA A 41 -10.42 4.50 -13.34
N GLU A 42 -9.89 4.84 -14.52
CA GLU A 42 -8.44 4.99 -14.70
C GLU A 42 -7.93 6.12 -13.80
N PRO A 43 -6.99 5.83 -12.86
CA PRO A 43 -6.50 6.81 -11.91
C PRO A 43 -5.57 7.82 -12.58
N SER A 44 -5.52 9.04 -12.05
CA SER A 44 -4.49 10.01 -12.45
C SER A 44 -3.13 9.63 -11.87
N GLU A 45 -2.05 10.03 -12.53
CA GLU A 45 -0.69 9.81 -12.02
C GLU A 45 -0.48 10.41 -10.62
N GLU A 46 -1.14 11.53 -10.32
CA GLU A 46 -1.13 12.14 -9.00
C GLU A 46 -1.74 11.23 -7.94
N GLN A 47 -2.93 10.66 -8.20
CA GLN A 47 -3.57 9.72 -7.27
C GLN A 47 -2.71 8.46 -7.07
N VAL A 48 -2.07 7.97 -8.13
CA VAL A 48 -1.16 6.81 -8.03
C VAL A 48 0.07 7.17 -7.21
N ARG A 49 0.67 8.34 -7.45
CA ARG A 49 1.86 8.81 -6.72
C ARG A 49 1.57 9.00 -5.23
N ASP A 50 0.45 9.61 -4.90
CA ASP A 50 0.10 9.89 -3.50
C ASP A 50 -0.12 8.58 -2.73
N TYR A 51 -0.84 7.61 -3.33
CA TYR A 51 -0.99 6.28 -2.77
C TYR A 51 0.34 5.51 -2.71
N TRP A 52 1.20 5.66 -3.73
CA TRP A 52 2.52 5.04 -3.76
C TRP A 52 3.42 5.50 -2.61
N LEU A 53 3.44 6.80 -2.31
CA LEU A 53 4.20 7.36 -1.19
C LEU A 53 3.76 6.76 0.15
N GLU A 54 2.45 6.64 0.35
CA GLU A 54 1.88 6.03 1.56
C GLU A 54 2.22 4.53 1.63
N LEU A 55 2.05 3.82 0.52
CA LEU A 55 2.37 2.40 0.41
C LEU A 55 3.85 2.12 0.73
N VAL A 56 4.78 2.96 0.27
CA VAL A 56 6.21 2.84 0.61
C VAL A 56 6.42 3.15 2.10
N ALA A 57 5.83 4.23 2.62
CA ALA A 57 6.01 4.64 4.01
C ALA A 57 5.59 3.54 5.01
N ILE A 58 4.44 2.89 4.81
CA ILE A 58 3.99 1.83 5.73
C ILE A 58 4.77 0.51 5.59
N ASN A 59 5.50 0.34 4.47
CA ASN A 59 6.29 -0.86 4.18
C ASN A 59 7.79 -0.63 4.33
N GLU A 60 8.25 0.52 4.80
CA GLU A 60 9.69 0.82 4.96
C GLU A 60 10.41 -0.28 5.76
N SER A 61 9.83 -0.70 6.89
CA SER A 61 10.34 -1.79 7.74
C SER A 61 10.30 -3.18 7.09
N ARG A 62 9.58 -3.33 5.98
CA ARG A 62 9.43 -4.58 5.21
C ARG A 62 10.24 -4.58 3.93
N LEU A 63 10.89 -3.48 3.57
CA LEU A 63 11.75 -3.41 2.39
C LEU A 63 12.93 -4.37 2.55
N VAL A 64 13.32 -4.98 1.43
CA VAL A 64 14.50 -5.86 1.39
C VAL A 64 15.77 -5.06 1.62
N GLU A 65 15.83 -3.86 1.04
CA GLU A 65 16.86 -2.87 1.26
C GLU A 65 16.22 -1.58 1.79
N PRO A 66 16.54 -1.15 3.03
CA PRO A 66 16.02 0.09 3.58
C PRO A 66 16.34 1.28 2.69
N GLY A 67 15.32 2.08 2.37
CA GLY A 67 15.47 3.25 1.48
C GLY A 67 15.46 2.94 -0.02
N ASN A 68 15.34 1.67 -0.42
CA ASN A 68 15.20 1.27 -1.83
C ASN A 68 13.85 0.59 -2.09
N PRO A 69 12.79 1.36 -2.38
CA PRO A 69 11.48 0.80 -2.71
C PRO A 69 11.45 0.09 -4.07
N ASP A 70 12.36 0.38 -4.99
CA ASP A 70 12.38 -0.27 -6.30
C ASP A 70 12.81 -1.74 -6.23
N LEU A 71 13.46 -2.15 -5.12
CA LEU A 71 13.87 -3.52 -4.88
C LEU A 71 12.77 -4.33 -4.16
N LEU A 72 11.82 -4.83 -4.95
CA LEU A 72 10.84 -5.82 -4.51
C LEU A 72 11.24 -7.23 -4.92
N LEU A 73 11.07 -8.19 -4.00
CA LEU A 73 11.29 -9.61 -4.29
C LEU A 73 9.96 -10.36 -4.42
N PRO A 74 9.81 -11.24 -5.42
CA PRO A 74 8.63 -12.10 -5.51
C PRO A 74 8.43 -12.93 -4.24
N GLY A 75 7.20 -13.00 -3.75
CA GLY A 75 6.85 -13.66 -2.49
C GLY A 75 6.91 -12.75 -1.26
N GLN A 76 7.43 -11.53 -1.37
CA GLN A 76 7.39 -10.53 -0.30
C GLN A 76 5.94 -10.11 -0.02
N THR A 77 5.60 -9.96 1.26
CA THR A 77 4.28 -9.46 1.66
C THR A 77 4.35 -7.97 1.99
N LEU A 78 3.58 -7.18 1.25
CA LEU A 78 3.36 -5.76 1.49
C LEU A 78 2.03 -5.57 2.22
N ARG A 79 1.97 -4.59 3.11
CA ARG A 79 0.71 -4.05 3.61
C ARG A 79 0.19 -3.02 2.63
N LEU A 80 -1.09 -3.05 2.33
CA LEU A 80 -1.73 -2.03 1.50
C LEU A 80 -2.44 -1.00 2.40
N PRO A 81 -2.37 0.30 2.06
CA PRO A 81 -3.32 1.29 2.56
C PRO A 81 -4.78 0.96 2.14
N ALA A 82 -5.75 1.64 2.75
CA ALA A 82 -7.16 1.47 2.41
C ALA A 82 -7.58 2.15 1.12
#